data_AF-T0ZLZ5-F1
#
_entry.id   AF-T0ZLZ5-F1
#
_cell.length_a   1.000
_cell.length_b   1.000
_cell.length_c   1.000
_cell.angle_alpha   90.00
_cell.angle_beta   90.00
_cell.angle_gamma   90.00
#
_symmetry.space_group_name_H-M   'P 1'
#
loop_
_entity.id
_entity.type
_entity.pdbx_description
1 polymer ?
#
loop_
_entity_poly.entity_id
_entity_poly.type
_entity_poly.pdbx_seq_one_letter_code
_entity_poly.pdbx_strand_id
1 'polypeptide(L)'
;MVNFMVALQSQNPGGLFAAAKQNPKNHVRLSAQQVAAAYGATPQSIMAVTQFMQDQGFVFLGEEPNGLALQFQGLAGQINSAFQTSLERYRFQGHTGYAPATGIAIPSPLTGMVSGVLGLDTLIRPVSNLQIANSKIRKSQAGVVFDYTSLDMQTAYHVTPLYQNGFNGKGQVIAIATWAGYKHSDEATFNQQMGLPPTSLATATSYISIGGPASDIKNQGGTDETTVDVAWSHTFAPGATQEVAVGDLTAVPSFTASMYQVFSAIAGGTNGLTIPNVITCSWGYQELYAPPQTN
;
A
#
# COMPACT_ATOMS: atom_id res chain seq x y z
N MET A 1 -13.58 1.26 19.25
CA MET A 1 -13.49 2.37 18.28
C MET A 1 -13.13 1.78 16.92
N VAL A 2 -13.65 2.37 15.85
CA VAL A 2 -13.41 1.99 14.46
C VAL A 2 -12.71 3.18 13.79
N ASN A 3 -11.57 2.93 13.15
CA ASN A 3 -10.89 3.91 12.29
C ASN A 3 -11.40 3.73 10.87
N PHE A 4 -11.83 4.81 10.22
CA PHE A 4 -12.35 4.76 8.85
C PHE A 4 -11.92 6.02 8.09
N MET A 5 -12.02 5.94 6.76
CA MET A 5 -11.70 7.04 5.86
C MET A 5 -12.93 7.41 5.05
N VAL A 6 -13.18 8.70 4.91
CA VAL A 6 -14.20 9.23 3.99
C VAL A 6 -13.45 9.70 2.75
N ALA A 7 -13.63 8.98 1.65
CA ALA A 7 -13.08 9.36 0.35
C ALA A 7 -13.90 10.52 -0.22
N LEU A 8 -13.21 11.56 -0.68
CA LEU A 8 -13.82 12.78 -1.16
C LEU A 8 -13.96 12.79 -2.68
N GLN A 9 -14.93 13.54 -3.17
CA GLN A 9 -15.09 13.80 -4.59
C GLN A 9 -14.05 14.85 -5.03
N SER A 10 -13.30 14.53 -6.07
CA SER A 10 -12.38 15.48 -6.71
C SER A 10 -13.14 16.66 -7.29
N GLN A 11 -12.56 17.86 -7.19
CA GLN A 11 -13.06 19.06 -7.87
C GLN A 11 -12.87 19.02 -9.39
N ASN A 12 -12.03 18.11 -9.90
CA ASN A 12 -11.77 17.91 -11.32
C ASN A 12 -11.71 16.39 -11.63
N PRO A 13 -12.86 15.70 -11.54
CA PRO A 13 -12.92 14.25 -11.73
C PRO A 13 -12.55 13.91 -13.18
N GLY A 14 -11.49 13.12 -13.35
CA GLY A 14 -10.93 12.76 -14.66
C GLY A 14 -9.80 13.66 -15.14
N GLY A 15 -9.64 14.86 -14.57
CA GLY A 15 -8.55 15.79 -14.91
C GLY A 15 -7.17 15.21 -14.63
N LEU A 16 -7.00 14.52 -13.49
CA LEU A 16 -5.73 13.88 -13.13
C LEU A 16 -5.34 12.79 -14.14
N PHE A 17 -6.32 11.96 -14.55
CA PHE A 17 -6.08 10.92 -15.55
C PHE A 17 -5.80 11.49 -16.93
N ALA A 18 -6.50 12.55 -17.33
CA ALA A 18 -6.22 13.26 -18.57
C ALA A 18 -4.81 13.89 -18.57
N ALA A 19 -4.41 14.52 -17.46
CA ALA A 19 -3.06 15.07 -17.30
C ALA A 19 -1.99 13.98 -17.33
N ALA A 20 -2.24 12.83 -16.69
CA ALA A 20 -1.34 11.69 -16.74
C ALA A 20 -1.16 11.15 -18.18
N LYS A 21 -2.24 11.07 -18.97
CA LYS A 21 -2.20 10.66 -20.38
C LYS A 21 -1.40 11.62 -21.27
N GLN A 22 -1.48 12.92 -20.98
CA GLN A 22 -0.79 13.96 -21.73
C GLN A 22 0.63 14.24 -21.22
N ASN A 23 1.06 13.53 -20.18
CA ASN A 23 2.34 13.78 -19.53
C ASN A 23 3.47 13.64 -20.57
N PRO A 24 4.23 14.72 -20.85
CA PRO A 24 5.25 14.69 -21.89
C PRO A 24 6.32 13.64 -21.59
N LYS A 25 7.14 13.31 -22.60
CA LYS A 25 8.25 12.34 -22.50
C LYS A 25 9.23 12.62 -21.34
N ASN A 26 9.24 13.83 -20.79
CA ASN A 26 10.07 14.21 -19.66
C ASN A 26 9.45 13.87 -18.30
N HIS A 27 8.26 13.23 -18.27
CA HIS A 27 7.59 12.73 -17.08
C HIS A 27 7.49 13.76 -15.94
N VAL A 28 6.76 14.85 -16.18
CA VAL A 28 6.51 15.86 -15.15
C VAL A 28 5.78 15.19 -13.99
N ARG A 29 6.43 15.15 -12.82
CA ARG A 29 5.87 14.61 -11.58
C ARG A 29 5.15 15.72 -10.83
N LEU A 30 3.97 15.41 -10.30
CA LEU A 30 3.25 16.28 -9.38
C LEU A 30 3.51 15.80 -7.95
N SER A 31 3.78 16.72 -7.03
CA SER A 31 3.75 16.40 -5.60
C SER A 31 2.32 16.14 -5.14
N ALA A 32 2.14 15.45 -4.00
CA ALA A 32 0.82 15.25 -3.43
C ALA A 32 0.07 16.57 -3.20
N GLN A 33 0.76 17.63 -2.79
CA GLN A 33 0.17 18.96 -2.60
C GLN A 33 -0.25 19.62 -3.93
N GLN A 34 0.51 19.41 -5.01
CA GLN A 34 0.11 19.86 -6.34
C GLN A 34 -1.11 19.09 -6.84
N VAL A 35 -1.18 17.78 -6.55
CA VAL A 35 -2.36 16.96 -6.82
C VAL A 35 -3.55 17.47 -6.01
N ALA A 36 -3.40 17.72 -4.71
CA ALA A 36 -4.45 18.24 -3.85
C ALA A 36 -4.99 19.59 -4.36
N ALA A 37 -4.10 20.51 -4.71
CA ALA A 37 -4.48 21.84 -5.19
C ALA A 37 -5.24 21.81 -6.52
N ALA A 38 -4.86 20.92 -7.46
CA ALA A 38 -5.44 20.88 -8.80
C ALA A 38 -6.60 19.88 -8.93
N TYR A 39 -6.52 18.76 -8.23
CA TYR A 39 -7.38 17.58 -8.41
C TYR A 39 -7.92 17.02 -7.09
N GLY A 40 -7.59 17.59 -5.93
CA GLY A 40 -8.18 17.23 -4.64
C GLY A 40 -9.65 17.65 -4.55
N ALA A 41 -10.24 17.45 -3.37
CA ALA A 41 -11.56 17.99 -3.05
C ALA A 41 -11.50 19.51 -2.84
N THR A 42 -12.63 20.19 -3.02
CA THR A 42 -12.69 21.63 -2.73
C THR A 42 -12.54 21.89 -1.22
N PRO A 43 -11.93 23.01 -0.80
CA PRO A 43 -11.84 23.38 0.61
C PRO A 43 -13.22 23.41 1.30
N GLN A 44 -14.27 23.81 0.57
CA GLN A 44 -15.65 23.80 1.05
C GLN A 44 -16.15 22.39 1.34
N SER A 45 -15.83 21.41 0.48
CA SER A 45 -16.21 20.00 0.70
C SER A 45 -15.46 19.42 1.89
N ILE A 46 -14.16 19.68 2.00
CA ILE A 46 -13.34 19.23 3.13
C ILE A 46 -13.91 19.77 4.46
N MET A 47 -14.19 21.08 4.53
CA MET A 47 -14.78 21.69 5.72
C MET A 47 -16.17 21.10 6.04
N ALA A 48 -17.04 20.97 5.04
CA ALA A 48 -18.40 20.48 5.23
C ALA A 48 -18.44 19.02 5.72
N VAL A 49 -17.63 18.15 5.10
CA VAL A 49 -17.51 16.74 5.53
C VAL A 49 -16.91 16.64 6.92
N THR A 50 -15.84 17.41 7.21
CA THR A 50 -15.20 17.41 8.53
C THR A 50 -16.18 17.85 9.62
N GLN A 51 -16.88 18.97 9.42
CA GLN A 51 -17.85 19.49 10.37
C GLN A 51 -19.00 18.52 10.59
N PHE A 52 -19.59 17.99 9.51
CA PHE A 52 -20.67 17.02 9.62
C PHE A 52 -20.25 15.80 10.44
N MET A 53 -19.07 15.24 10.17
CA MET A 53 -18.58 14.07 10.89
C MET A 53 -18.33 14.37 12.38
N GLN A 54 -17.77 15.54 12.69
CA GLN A 54 -17.59 15.98 14.07
C GLN A 54 -18.93 16.20 14.78
N ASP A 55 -19.95 16.71 14.10
CA ASP A 55 -21.31 16.87 14.64
C ASP A 55 -21.99 15.51 14.94
N GLN A 56 -21.63 14.46 14.19
CA GLN A 56 -22.01 13.08 14.52
C GLN A 56 -21.18 12.47 15.67
N GLY A 57 -20.24 13.22 16.23
CA GLY A 57 -19.38 12.84 17.34
C GLY A 57 -18.17 12.00 16.94
N PHE A 58 -17.78 12.02 15.66
CA PHE A 58 -16.53 11.37 15.21
C PHE A 58 -15.31 12.24 15.53
N VAL A 59 -14.20 11.58 15.85
CA VAL A 59 -12.90 12.23 16.04
C VAL A 59 -12.23 12.38 14.68
N PHE A 60 -11.89 13.60 14.28
CA PHE A 60 -11.08 13.85 13.09
C PHE A 60 -9.61 13.52 13.37
N LEU A 61 -9.02 12.67 12.55
CA LEU A 61 -7.63 12.22 12.70
C LEU A 61 -6.68 12.92 11.72
N GLY A 62 -7.18 13.46 10.62
CA GLY A 62 -6.38 14.20 9.64
C GLY A 62 -6.88 14.05 8.21
N GLU A 63 -6.21 14.78 7.32
CA GLU A 63 -6.42 14.77 5.88
C GLU A 63 -5.26 14.05 5.18
N GLU A 64 -5.58 13.28 4.14
CA GLU A 64 -4.58 12.65 3.29
C GLU A 64 -3.86 13.69 2.41
N PRO A 65 -2.53 13.60 2.19
CA PRO A 65 -1.75 14.64 1.50
C PRO A 65 -2.22 14.96 0.06
N ASN A 66 -2.96 14.06 -0.57
CA ASN A 66 -3.52 14.22 -1.90
C ASN A 66 -4.86 14.98 -1.93
N GLY A 67 -5.40 15.35 -0.76
CA GLY A 67 -6.66 16.07 -0.62
C GLY A 67 -7.91 15.28 -1.02
N LEU A 68 -7.83 13.95 -1.04
CA LEU A 68 -8.91 13.06 -1.52
C LEU A 68 -9.48 12.13 -0.46
N ALA A 69 -9.01 12.18 0.78
CA ALA A 69 -9.64 11.45 1.87
C ALA A 69 -9.39 12.10 3.23
N LEU A 70 -10.35 11.91 4.12
CA LEU A 70 -10.32 12.36 5.51
C LEU A 70 -10.40 11.15 6.43
N GLN A 71 -9.57 11.12 7.47
CA GLN A 71 -9.52 10.04 8.44
C GLN A 71 -10.33 10.39 9.69
N PHE A 72 -11.13 9.44 10.17
CA PHE A 72 -11.96 9.59 11.35
C PHE A 72 -11.90 8.36 12.25
N GLN A 73 -12.26 8.55 13.52
CA GLN A 73 -12.48 7.47 14.48
C GLN A 73 -13.84 7.62 15.17
N GLY A 74 -14.56 6.50 15.35
CA GLY A 74 -15.89 6.49 15.95
C GLY A 74 -16.29 5.20 16.65
N LEU A 75 -17.42 5.22 17.34
CA LEU A 75 -18.12 4.02 17.80
C LEU A 75 -18.96 3.40 16.68
N ALA A 76 -19.14 2.08 16.70
CA ALA A 76 -19.96 1.38 15.71
C ALA A 76 -21.39 1.93 15.64
N GLY A 77 -22.00 2.29 16.78
CA GLY A 77 -23.34 2.90 16.79
C GLY A 77 -23.41 4.25 16.09
N GLN A 78 -22.35 5.06 16.14
CA GLN A 78 -22.29 6.34 15.41
C GLN A 78 -22.19 6.09 13.91
N ILE A 79 -21.36 5.12 13.49
CA ILE A 79 -21.24 4.71 12.08
C ILE A 79 -22.58 4.20 11.55
N ASN A 80 -23.26 3.32 12.31
CA ASN A 80 -24.56 2.78 11.95
C ASN A 80 -25.59 3.88 11.72
N SER A 81 -25.63 4.87 12.61
CA SER A 81 -26.55 6.02 12.50
C SER A 81 -26.18 6.93 11.32
N ALA A 82 -24.91 7.30 11.18
CA ALA A 82 -24.46 8.25 10.16
C ALA A 82 -24.60 7.68 8.75
N PHE A 83 -24.29 6.40 8.55
CA PHE A 83 -24.25 5.77 7.22
C PHE A 83 -25.41 4.81 6.96
N GLN A 84 -26.44 4.83 7.80
CA GLN A 84 -27.65 3.98 7.71
C GLN A 84 -27.33 2.51 7.44
N THR A 85 -26.41 1.95 8.24
CA THR A 85 -25.98 0.56 8.13
C THR A 85 -25.99 -0.13 9.49
N SER A 86 -25.67 -1.42 9.54
CA SER A 86 -25.31 -2.11 10.78
C SER A 86 -23.94 -2.76 10.62
N LEU A 87 -22.94 -2.29 11.36
CA LEU A 87 -21.68 -3.00 11.51
C LEU A 87 -21.89 -4.23 12.37
N GLU A 88 -21.75 -5.40 11.75
CA GLU A 88 -21.90 -6.68 12.41
C GLU A 88 -20.57 -7.44 12.39
N ARG A 89 -20.45 -8.41 13.30
CA ARG A 89 -19.29 -9.30 13.35
C ARG A 89 -19.54 -10.54 12.51
N TYR A 90 -18.57 -10.87 11.66
CA TYR A 90 -18.61 -12.05 10.82
C TYR A 90 -17.35 -12.89 11.01
N ARG A 91 -17.49 -14.17 10.64
CA ARG A 91 -16.34 -15.07 10.43
C ARG A 91 -16.28 -15.42 8.96
N PHE A 92 -15.20 -15.05 8.29
CA PHE A 92 -14.99 -15.26 6.87
C PHE A 92 -13.58 -15.83 6.64
N GLN A 93 -13.47 -16.94 5.90
CA GLN A 93 -12.20 -17.61 5.60
C GLN A 93 -11.28 -17.81 6.84
N GLY A 94 -11.88 -18.15 7.99
CA GLY A 94 -11.14 -18.38 9.24
C GLY A 94 -10.77 -17.11 10.00
N HIS A 95 -10.95 -15.91 9.43
CA HIS A 95 -10.77 -14.63 10.12
C HIS A 95 -12.09 -14.12 10.69
N THR A 96 -12.03 -13.50 11.87
CA THR A 96 -13.17 -12.82 12.49
C THR A 96 -12.93 -11.32 12.42
N GLY A 97 -13.87 -10.59 11.84
CA GLY A 97 -13.82 -9.14 11.68
C GLY A 97 -15.21 -8.53 11.75
N TYR A 98 -15.33 -7.29 11.32
CA TYR A 98 -16.62 -6.62 11.14
C TYR A 98 -16.78 -6.10 9.72
N ALA A 99 -18.03 -5.98 9.28
CA ALA A 99 -18.40 -5.38 8.01
C ALA A 99 -19.83 -4.81 8.11
N PRO A 100 -20.22 -3.87 7.22
CA PRO A 100 -21.61 -3.48 7.05
C PRO A 100 -22.49 -4.67 6.64
N ALA A 101 -23.62 -4.88 7.31
CA ALA A 101 -24.60 -5.91 6.98
C ALA A 101 -25.37 -5.62 5.68
N THR A 102 -25.42 -4.35 5.29
CA THR A 102 -26.03 -3.83 4.07
C THR A 102 -25.09 -2.78 3.45
N GLY A 103 -25.39 -2.34 2.23
CA GLY A 103 -24.77 -1.14 1.68
C GLY A 103 -24.93 0.06 2.62
N ILE A 104 -24.00 1.01 2.51
CA ILE A 104 -24.04 2.27 3.25
C ILE A 104 -24.84 3.32 2.47
N ALA A 105 -25.47 4.26 3.18
CA ALA A 105 -26.04 5.47 2.60
C ALA A 105 -25.14 6.67 2.93
N ILE A 106 -24.87 7.51 1.93
CA ILE A 106 -24.20 8.79 2.16
C ILE A 106 -25.25 9.80 2.66
N PRO A 107 -25.02 10.48 3.79
CA PRO A 107 -25.91 11.53 4.27
C PRO A 107 -26.20 12.59 3.20
N SER A 108 -27.45 13.04 3.10
CA SER A 108 -27.84 14.04 2.09
C SER A 108 -26.99 15.33 2.12
N PRO A 109 -26.51 15.85 3.27
CA PRO A 109 -25.62 17.03 3.26
C PRO A 109 -24.26 16.79 2.59
N LEU A 110 -23.86 15.53 2.42
CA LEU A 110 -22.56 15.14 1.86
C LEU A 110 -22.65 14.60 0.43
N THR A 111 -23.85 14.58 -0.14
CA THR A 111 -24.08 14.11 -1.51
C THR A 111 -23.26 14.94 -2.49
N GLY A 112 -22.50 14.27 -3.36
CA GLY A 112 -21.59 14.91 -4.32
C GLY A 112 -20.25 15.39 -3.76
N MET A 113 -20.03 15.29 -2.43
CA MET A 113 -18.75 15.59 -1.77
C MET A 113 -17.97 14.34 -1.41
N VAL A 114 -18.66 13.20 -1.27
CA VAL A 114 -18.09 11.92 -0.83
C VAL A 114 -18.23 10.88 -1.95
N SER A 115 -17.15 10.17 -2.23
CA SER A 115 -17.06 9.10 -3.23
C SER A 115 -16.96 7.69 -2.61
N GLY A 116 -16.84 7.60 -1.29
CA GLY A 116 -16.84 6.33 -0.58
C GLY A 116 -16.47 6.43 0.89
N VAL A 117 -16.65 5.31 1.60
CA VAL A 117 -16.15 5.13 2.95
C VAL A 117 -15.34 3.85 3.00
N LEU A 118 -14.06 3.96 3.37
CA LEU A 118 -13.14 2.85 3.56
C LEU A 118 -12.95 2.59 5.06
N GLY A 119 -12.56 1.38 5.46
CA GLY A 119 -12.31 1.07 6.87
C GLY A 119 -13.45 0.36 7.59
N LEU A 120 -14.63 0.28 6.98
CA LEU A 120 -15.81 -0.35 7.59
C LEU A 120 -15.83 -1.88 7.45
N ASP A 121 -15.04 -2.43 6.52
CA ASP A 121 -14.88 -3.87 6.32
C ASP A 121 -13.46 -4.30 6.71
N THR A 122 -13.35 -5.25 7.64
CA THR A 122 -12.09 -5.87 8.09
C THR A 122 -12.03 -7.37 7.82
N LEU A 123 -12.94 -7.91 7.02
CA LEU A 123 -13.00 -9.34 6.70
C LEU A 123 -12.02 -9.69 5.57
N ILE A 124 -11.79 -8.75 4.66
CA ILE A 124 -10.83 -8.91 3.56
C ILE A 124 -9.43 -8.93 4.15
N ARG A 125 -8.70 -10.01 3.87
CA ARG A 125 -7.29 -10.14 4.25
C ARG A 125 -6.40 -10.02 3.02
N PRO A 126 -5.21 -9.44 3.17
CA PRO A 126 -4.24 -9.39 2.08
C PRO A 126 -3.84 -10.81 1.69
N VAL A 127 -3.84 -11.08 0.39
CA VAL A 127 -3.35 -12.31 -0.21
C VAL A 127 -2.06 -11.96 -0.94
N SER A 128 -0.99 -12.65 -0.57
CA SER A 128 0.28 -12.60 -1.28
C SER A 128 0.17 -13.46 -2.55
N ASN A 129 0.80 -13.02 -3.63
CA ASN A 129 0.82 -13.77 -4.90
C ASN A 129 1.89 -14.88 -4.92
N LEU A 130 2.75 -14.95 -3.90
CA LEU A 130 3.77 -15.98 -3.75
C LEU A 130 3.15 -17.38 -3.78
N GLN A 131 3.63 -18.19 -4.71
CA GLN A 131 3.34 -19.61 -4.80
C GLN A 131 4.62 -20.38 -4.50
N ILE A 132 4.69 -20.99 -3.31
CA ILE A 132 5.80 -21.87 -2.97
C ILE A 132 5.48 -23.26 -3.51
N ALA A 133 6.14 -23.62 -4.61
CA ALA A 133 6.08 -24.99 -5.11
C ALA A 133 6.68 -25.94 -4.06
N ASN A 134 5.97 -27.02 -3.73
CA ASN A 134 6.47 -28.13 -2.91
C ASN A 134 7.48 -28.98 -3.71
N SER A 135 8.52 -28.34 -4.23
CA SER A 135 9.63 -28.98 -4.90
C SER A 135 10.59 -29.50 -3.84
N LYS A 136 11.01 -30.76 -3.92
CA LYS A 136 12.11 -31.26 -3.08
C LYS A 136 13.34 -30.39 -3.37
N ILE A 137 13.87 -29.71 -2.35
CA ILE A 137 15.10 -28.93 -2.47
C ILE A 137 16.18 -29.85 -3.05
N ARG A 138 16.66 -29.53 -4.26
CA ARG A 138 17.76 -30.24 -4.88
C ARG A 138 19.05 -29.78 -4.23
N LYS A 139 19.58 -30.58 -3.29
CA LYS A 139 20.91 -30.35 -2.72
C LYS A 139 21.95 -31.02 -3.60
N SER A 140 22.99 -30.29 -3.98
CA SER A 140 24.22 -30.82 -4.58
C SER A 140 25.35 -30.83 -3.54
N GLN A 141 26.47 -31.50 -3.85
CA GLN A 141 27.69 -31.44 -3.03
C GLN A 141 28.26 -30.01 -2.90
N ALA A 142 27.92 -29.09 -3.81
CA ALA A 142 28.34 -27.69 -3.79
C ALA A 142 27.35 -26.74 -3.07
N GLY A 143 26.19 -27.25 -2.60
CA GLY A 143 25.17 -26.44 -1.93
C GLY A 143 23.77 -26.60 -2.51
N VAL A 144 22.90 -25.61 -2.26
CA VAL A 144 21.54 -25.54 -2.82
C VAL A 144 21.63 -25.30 -4.32
N VAL A 145 20.93 -26.11 -5.11
CA VAL A 145 20.77 -25.85 -6.55
C VAL A 145 19.52 -24.98 -6.73
N PHE A 146 19.72 -23.79 -7.26
CA PHE A 146 18.63 -22.93 -7.71
C PHE A 146 18.17 -23.35 -9.10
N ASP A 147 16.86 -23.32 -9.35
CA ASP A 147 16.32 -23.54 -10.69
C ASP A 147 16.73 -22.39 -11.64
N TYR A 148 16.76 -21.16 -11.11
CA TYR A 148 17.29 -19.97 -11.79
C TYR A 148 18.08 -19.11 -10.80
N THR A 149 19.27 -18.68 -11.20
CA THR A 149 20.08 -17.70 -10.49
C THR A 149 19.73 -16.28 -10.89
N SER A 150 20.21 -15.28 -10.15
CA SER A 150 20.13 -13.88 -10.55
C SER A 150 20.74 -13.64 -11.94
N LEU A 151 21.86 -14.29 -12.27
CA LEU A 151 22.48 -14.17 -13.59
C LEU A 151 21.63 -14.78 -14.70
N ASP A 152 20.98 -15.92 -14.45
CA ASP A 152 20.09 -16.56 -15.42
C ASP A 152 18.92 -15.62 -15.77
N MET A 153 18.28 -15.04 -14.76
CA MET A 153 17.18 -14.09 -14.95
C MET A 153 17.64 -12.80 -15.62
N GLN A 154 18.78 -12.26 -15.20
CA GLN A 154 19.35 -11.06 -15.80
C GLN A 154 19.70 -11.26 -17.29
N THR A 155 20.21 -12.45 -17.63
CA THR A 155 20.50 -12.83 -19.01
C THR A 155 19.22 -13.00 -19.81
N ALA A 156 18.23 -13.72 -19.26
CA ALA A 156 16.95 -13.99 -19.93
C ALA A 156 16.18 -12.71 -20.27
N TYR A 157 16.24 -11.69 -19.39
CA TYR A 157 15.61 -10.39 -19.62
C TYR A 157 16.54 -9.34 -20.25
N HIS A 158 17.73 -9.74 -20.73
CA HIS A 158 18.68 -8.86 -21.42
C HIS A 158 19.05 -7.58 -20.63
N VAL A 159 19.17 -7.67 -19.30
CA VAL A 159 19.57 -6.52 -18.46
C VAL A 159 21.09 -6.38 -18.32
N THR A 160 21.88 -7.42 -18.62
CA THR A 160 23.36 -7.35 -18.56
C THR A 160 23.97 -6.21 -19.38
N PRO A 161 23.54 -5.94 -20.63
CA PRO A 161 24.02 -4.78 -21.38
C PRO A 161 23.70 -3.44 -20.70
N LEU A 162 22.58 -3.34 -19.97
CA LEU A 162 22.22 -2.12 -19.23
C LEU A 162 23.22 -1.87 -18.09
N TYR A 163 23.60 -2.91 -17.35
CA TYR A 163 24.60 -2.80 -16.29
C TYR A 163 25.98 -2.39 -16.81
N GLN A 164 26.40 -2.92 -17.96
CA GLN A 164 27.65 -2.54 -18.62
C GLN A 164 27.67 -1.05 -19.01
N ASN A 165 26.50 -0.47 -19.26
CA ASN A 165 26.31 0.96 -19.50
C ASN A 165 26.04 1.77 -18.21
N GLY A 166 26.20 1.16 -17.03
CA GLY A 166 26.03 1.81 -15.74
C GLY A 166 24.58 1.92 -15.24
N PHE A 167 23.61 1.33 -15.94
CA PHE A 167 22.19 1.36 -15.56
C PHE A 167 21.84 0.20 -14.63
N ASN A 168 22.22 0.30 -13.37
CA ASN A 168 21.93 -0.71 -12.33
C ASN A 168 20.90 -0.23 -11.29
N GLY A 169 20.21 0.88 -11.56
CA GLY A 169 19.27 1.50 -10.61
C GLY A 169 19.89 2.54 -9.67
N LYS A 170 21.19 2.82 -9.74
CA LYS A 170 21.83 3.85 -8.90
C LYS A 170 21.10 5.19 -8.97
N GLY A 171 20.77 5.73 -7.79
CA GLY A 171 20.04 6.99 -7.65
C GLY A 171 18.53 6.88 -7.89
N GLN A 172 18.00 5.67 -8.13
CA GLN A 172 16.57 5.40 -8.12
C GLN A 172 16.14 4.87 -6.76
N VAL A 173 14.90 5.15 -6.38
CA VAL A 173 14.24 4.56 -5.22
C VAL A 173 13.14 3.60 -5.68
N ILE A 174 13.14 2.40 -5.12
CA ILE A 174 12.08 1.39 -5.28
C ILE A 174 11.33 1.30 -3.95
N ALA A 175 10.05 1.68 -3.95
CA ALA A 175 9.18 1.42 -2.81
C ALA A 175 8.53 0.04 -2.97
N ILE A 176 8.67 -0.79 -1.95
CA ILE A 176 7.99 -2.09 -1.85
C ILE A 176 6.79 -1.90 -0.92
N ALA A 177 5.59 -1.90 -1.49
CA ALA A 177 4.34 -1.85 -0.74
C ALA A 177 3.95 -3.27 -0.29
N THR A 178 3.83 -3.47 1.01
CA THR A 178 3.59 -4.81 1.59
C THR A 178 2.74 -4.75 2.87
N TRP A 179 2.25 -5.90 3.33
CA TRP A 179 1.54 -6.08 4.60
C TRP A 179 2.24 -7.09 5.53
N ALA A 180 3.54 -7.30 5.30
CA ALA A 180 4.38 -8.12 6.14
C ALA A 180 5.78 -7.53 6.24
N GLY A 181 6.43 -7.67 7.40
CA GLY A 181 7.87 -7.46 7.51
C GLY A 181 8.66 -8.51 6.71
N TYR A 182 9.99 -8.42 6.68
CA TYR A 182 10.84 -9.42 6.01
C TYR A 182 12.05 -9.80 6.87
N LYS A 183 12.78 -10.83 6.46
CA LYS A 183 13.97 -11.32 7.17
C LYS A 183 15.26 -10.88 6.47
N HIS A 184 16.02 -10.02 7.14
CA HIS A 184 17.35 -9.57 6.70
C HIS A 184 18.34 -10.69 6.46
N SER A 185 18.36 -11.66 7.38
CA SER A 185 19.26 -12.79 7.27
C SER A 185 19.05 -13.54 5.97
N ASP A 186 17.79 -13.67 5.54
CA ASP A 186 17.41 -14.44 4.38
C ASP A 186 17.77 -13.68 3.10
N GLU A 187 17.53 -12.36 3.09
CA GLU A 187 17.92 -11.45 2.01
C GLU A 187 19.45 -11.36 1.85
N ALA A 188 20.20 -11.22 2.95
CA ALA A 188 21.66 -11.19 2.92
C ALA A 188 22.24 -12.54 2.46
N THR A 189 21.64 -13.65 2.89
CA THR A 189 22.00 -15.00 2.43
C THR A 189 21.72 -15.17 0.94
N PHE A 190 20.57 -14.68 0.46
CA PHE A 190 20.21 -14.69 -0.94
C PHE A 190 21.24 -13.92 -1.77
N ASN A 191 21.61 -12.70 -1.37
CA ASN A 191 22.61 -11.91 -2.09
C ASN A 191 23.96 -12.60 -2.17
N GLN A 192 24.41 -13.20 -1.07
CA GLN A 192 25.66 -13.96 -1.04
C GLN A 192 25.60 -15.15 -2.01
N GLN A 193 24.51 -15.91 -1.99
CA GLN A 193 24.33 -17.10 -2.85
C GLN A 193 24.16 -16.74 -4.32
N MET A 194 23.61 -15.56 -4.62
CA MET A 194 23.38 -15.07 -5.98
C MET A 194 24.50 -14.19 -6.53
N GLY A 195 25.55 -13.92 -5.75
CA GLY A 195 26.67 -13.06 -6.17
C GLY A 195 26.28 -11.59 -6.32
N LEU A 196 25.25 -11.13 -5.60
CA LEU A 196 24.80 -9.75 -5.58
C LEU A 196 25.53 -8.94 -4.49
N PRO A 197 25.71 -7.62 -4.68
CA PRO A 197 26.19 -6.75 -3.61
C PRO A 197 25.15 -6.70 -2.46
N PRO A 198 25.53 -6.24 -1.26
CA PRO A 198 24.55 -5.95 -0.20
C PRO A 198 23.50 -4.95 -0.68
N THR A 199 22.24 -5.14 -0.27
CA THR A 199 21.15 -4.21 -0.60
C THR A 199 21.35 -2.85 0.06
N SER A 200 21.14 -1.79 -0.71
CA SER A 200 21.07 -0.43 -0.21
C SER A 200 19.67 -0.16 0.34
N LEU A 201 19.53 -0.13 1.65
CA LEU A 201 18.27 0.17 2.34
C LEU A 201 18.24 1.64 2.77
N ALA A 202 17.08 2.30 2.63
CA ALA A 202 16.94 3.70 3.06
C ALA A 202 17.00 3.87 4.59
N THR A 203 16.61 2.84 5.34
CA THR A 203 16.58 2.88 6.80
C THR A 203 17.30 1.69 7.42
N ALA A 204 17.96 1.92 8.56
CA ALA A 204 18.54 0.85 9.37
C ALA A 204 17.46 0.00 10.08
N THR A 205 16.22 0.51 10.16
CA THR A 205 15.05 -0.22 10.68
C THR A 205 14.42 -1.13 9.64
N SER A 206 14.94 -1.12 8.41
CA SER A 206 14.63 -2.06 7.33
C SER A 206 13.29 -1.91 6.64
N TYR A 207 12.30 -1.41 7.37
CA TYR A 207 10.98 -1.12 6.88
C TYR A 207 10.43 0.14 7.55
N ILE A 208 9.38 0.68 6.95
CA ILE A 208 8.66 1.88 7.36
C ILE A 208 7.21 1.48 7.59
N SER A 209 6.74 1.60 8.83
CA SER A 209 5.38 1.24 9.23
C SER A 209 4.38 2.33 8.86
N ILE A 210 3.28 1.96 8.21
CA ILE A 210 2.20 2.85 7.82
C ILE A 210 0.94 2.53 8.63
N GLY A 211 0.44 3.53 9.35
CA GLY A 211 -0.79 3.43 10.15
C GLY A 211 -0.59 3.03 11.62
N GLY A 212 0.57 2.49 11.99
CA GLY A 212 0.83 2.01 13.36
C GLY A 212 2.30 1.84 13.74
N PRO A 213 2.60 1.41 14.97
CA PRO A 213 3.97 1.25 15.45
C PRO A 213 4.67 0.06 14.77
N ALA A 214 5.96 0.23 14.45
CA ALA A 214 6.77 -0.79 13.79
C ALA A 214 6.83 -2.14 14.55
N SER A 215 6.57 -2.15 15.86
CA SER A 215 6.61 -3.36 16.71
C SER A 215 5.63 -4.45 16.29
N ASP A 216 4.56 -4.10 15.59
CA ASP A 216 3.39 -4.96 15.37
C ASP A 216 3.43 -5.68 14.02
N ILE A 217 4.24 -5.18 13.08
CA ILE A 217 4.43 -5.73 11.74
C ILE A 217 4.87 -7.20 11.73
N LYS A 218 5.64 -7.63 12.74
CA LYS A 218 6.16 -9.01 12.84
C LYS A 218 5.08 -10.09 13.00
N ASN A 219 3.85 -9.72 13.32
CA ASN A 219 2.76 -10.66 13.62
C ASN A 219 1.73 -10.82 12.49
N GLN A 220 1.98 -10.25 11.29
CA GLN A 220 0.98 -10.17 10.22
C GLN A 220 1.02 -11.33 9.20
N GLY A 221 2.10 -12.14 9.19
CA GLY A 221 2.30 -13.25 8.23
C GLY A 221 2.69 -12.78 6.82
N GLY A 222 3.26 -13.66 5.99
CA GLY A 222 3.72 -13.31 4.62
C GLY A 222 5.13 -12.70 4.54
N THR A 223 5.96 -12.97 5.55
CA THR A 223 7.35 -12.50 5.60
C THR A 223 8.21 -13.04 4.47
N ASP A 224 7.89 -14.22 3.97
CA ASP A 224 8.45 -14.84 2.78
C ASP A 224 8.16 -14.03 1.51
N GLU A 225 6.92 -13.55 1.30
CA GLU A 225 6.58 -12.66 0.18
C GLU A 225 7.44 -11.39 0.20
N THR A 226 7.46 -10.66 1.32
CA THR A 226 8.24 -9.42 1.37
C THR A 226 9.74 -9.69 1.18
N THR A 227 10.26 -10.81 1.70
CA THR A 227 11.66 -11.20 1.43
C THR A 227 11.89 -11.42 -0.07
N VAL A 228 10.97 -12.09 -0.76
CA VAL A 228 11.04 -12.32 -2.22
C VAL A 228 10.97 -10.99 -2.99
N ASP A 229 10.07 -10.09 -2.61
CA ASP A 229 9.95 -8.75 -3.21
C ASP A 229 11.26 -7.96 -3.12
N VAL A 230 11.89 -7.94 -1.93
CA VAL A 230 13.17 -7.24 -1.70
C VAL A 230 14.31 -7.89 -2.52
N ALA A 231 14.43 -9.21 -2.45
CA ALA A 231 15.51 -9.97 -3.08
C ALA A 231 15.47 -9.88 -4.62
N TRP A 232 14.28 -10.02 -5.22
CA TRP A 232 14.15 -10.00 -6.67
C TRP A 232 14.14 -8.58 -7.23
N SER A 233 13.64 -7.58 -6.51
CA SER A 233 13.84 -6.17 -6.88
C SER A 233 15.33 -5.83 -6.90
N HIS A 234 16.09 -6.30 -5.90
CA HIS A 234 17.54 -6.12 -5.83
C HIS A 234 18.28 -6.83 -6.96
N THR A 235 17.81 -8.01 -7.37
CA THR A 235 18.37 -8.75 -8.51
C THR A 235 18.38 -7.93 -9.80
N PHE A 236 17.33 -7.14 -10.07
CA PHE A 236 17.22 -6.34 -11.30
C PHE A 236 17.73 -4.90 -11.18
N ALA A 237 17.83 -4.37 -9.95
CA ALA A 237 18.30 -3.01 -9.71
C ALA A 237 19.24 -2.95 -8.50
N PRO A 238 20.41 -3.61 -8.55
CA PRO A 238 21.28 -3.76 -7.38
C PRO A 238 21.90 -2.45 -6.88
N GLY A 239 21.80 -1.36 -7.65
CA GLY A 239 22.21 -0.03 -7.25
C GLY A 239 21.07 0.86 -6.70
N ALA A 240 19.82 0.42 -6.78
CA ALA A 240 18.69 1.20 -6.29
C ALA A 240 18.60 1.17 -4.77
N THR A 241 18.13 2.27 -4.19
CA THR A 241 17.72 2.29 -2.78
C THR A 241 16.34 1.66 -2.67
N GLN A 242 16.15 0.72 -1.75
CA GLN A 242 14.84 0.14 -1.46
C GLN A 242 14.23 0.70 -0.19
N GLU A 243 12.93 0.98 -0.24
CA GLU A 243 12.10 1.42 0.87
C GLU A 243 10.93 0.44 1.05
N VAL A 244 10.94 -0.34 2.13
CA VAL A 244 9.87 -1.31 2.39
C VAL A 244 8.77 -0.63 3.21
N ALA A 245 7.69 -0.22 2.56
CA ALA A 245 6.53 0.42 3.17
C ALA A 245 5.51 -0.66 3.57
N VAL A 246 5.33 -0.86 4.87
CA VAL A 246 4.51 -1.94 5.42
C VAL A 246 3.23 -1.37 6.01
N GLY A 247 2.08 -1.78 5.50
CA GLY A 247 0.79 -1.46 6.11
C GLY A 247 0.58 -2.23 7.41
N ASP A 248 0.15 -1.52 8.46
CA ASP A 248 -0.11 -2.14 9.77
C ASP A 248 -1.58 -2.53 9.95
N LEU A 249 -1.90 -3.82 9.75
CA LEU A 249 -3.26 -4.32 9.96
C LEU A 249 -3.66 -4.47 11.44
N THR A 250 -2.76 -4.28 12.40
CA THR A 250 -3.18 -4.20 13.81
C THR A 250 -3.78 -2.82 14.12
N ALA A 251 -3.20 -1.77 13.53
CA ALA A 251 -3.63 -0.39 13.70
C ALA A 251 -4.72 0.03 12.70
N VAL A 252 -4.69 -0.50 11.48
CA VAL A 252 -5.67 -0.27 10.40
C VAL A 252 -6.22 -1.61 9.93
N PRO A 253 -7.17 -2.22 10.66
CA PRO A 253 -7.60 -3.60 10.41
C PRO A 253 -8.30 -3.84 9.07
N SER A 254 -8.78 -2.78 8.43
CA SER A 254 -9.34 -2.86 7.09
C SER A 254 -8.22 -2.83 6.05
N PHE A 255 -8.09 -3.92 5.30
CA PHE A 255 -7.04 -4.02 4.29
C PHE A 255 -7.18 -2.94 3.20
N THR A 256 -8.39 -2.61 2.75
CA THR A 256 -8.60 -1.60 1.71
C THR A 256 -8.28 -0.18 2.18
N ALA A 257 -8.57 0.16 3.43
CA ALA A 257 -8.11 1.41 4.03
C ALA A 257 -6.58 1.44 4.18
N SER A 258 -5.99 0.32 4.61
CA SER A 258 -4.53 0.19 4.73
C SER A 258 -3.83 0.31 3.36
N MET A 259 -4.39 -0.28 2.30
CA MET A 259 -3.94 -0.09 0.91
C MET A 259 -3.93 1.39 0.52
N TYR A 260 -5.03 2.09 0.75
CA TYR A 260 -5.09 3.52 0.46
C TYR A 260 -3.97 4.27 1.20
N GLN A 261 -3.82 4.05 2.50
CA GLN A 261 -2.82 4.75 3.31
C GLN A 261 -1.38 4.43 2.88
N VAL A 262 -1.06 3.17 2.57
CA VAL A 262 0.28 2.76 2.11
C VAL A 262 0.61 3.45 0.79
N PHE A 263 -0.27 3.38 -0.21
CA PHE A 263 -0.01 4.02 -1.50
C PHE A 263 -0.03 5.55 -1.41
N SER A 264 -0.89 6.14 -0.58
CA SER A 264 -0.89 7.58 -0.30
C SER A 264 0.43 8.02 0.33
N ALA A 265 0.93 7.28 1.32
CA ALA A 265 2.19 7.57 1.98
C ALA A 265 3.39 7.47 1.04
N ILE A 266 3.43 6.43 0.20
CA ILE A 266 4.48 6.26 -0.83
C ILE A 266 4.42 7.40 -1.86
N ALA A 267 3.24 7.70 -2.40
CA ALA A 267 3.07 8.75 -3.41
C ALA A 267 3.35 10.15 -2.84
N GLY A 268 3.04 10.37 -1.56
CA GLY A 268 3.25 11.63 -0.85
C GLY A 268 4.64 11.79 -0.24
N GLY A 269 5.45 10.73 -0.15
CA GLY A 269 6.72 10.75 0.57
C GLY A 269 6.55 11.05 2.06
N THR A 270 5.52 10.48 2.69
CA THR A 270 5.26 10.67 4.13
C THR A 270 5.87 9.54 4.95
N ASN A 271 5.83 9.64 6.27
CA ASN A 271 6.35 8.60 7.18
C ASN A 271 7.86 8.34 7.01
N GLY A 272 8.60 9.28 6.43
CA GLY A 272 10.03 9.13 6.13
C GLY A 272 10.32 8.43 4.80
N LEU A 273 9.29 8.15 3.98
CA LEU A 273 9.46 7.63 2.62
C LEU A 273 9.95 8.72 1.68
N THR A 274 10.81 8.34 0.74
CA THR A 274 11.11 9.13 -0.45
C THR A 274 10.01 8.91 -1.48
N ILE A 275 9.61 9.94 -2.21
CA ILE A 275 8.72 9.76 -3.39
C ILE A 275 9.48 8.90 -4.41
N PRO A 276 9.08 7.64 -4.64
CA PRO A 276 9.95 6.69 -5.34
C PRO A 276 9.87 6.87 -6.86
N ASN A 277 10.78 6.20 -7.56
CA ASN A 277 10.75 6.08 -9.01
C ASN A 277 9.90 4.90 -9.46
N VAL A 278 9.83 3.86 -8.63
CA VAL A 278 9.14 2.60 -8.88
C VAL A 278 8.41 2.19 -7.61
N ILE A 279 7.17 1.72 -7.75
CA ILE A 279 6.43 1.07 -6.67
C ILE A 279 6.19 -0.37 -7.10
N THR A 280 6.54 -1.33 -6.25
CA THR A 280 6.19 -2.75 -6.43
C THR A 280 5.18 -3.16 -5.36
N CYS A 281 4.28 -4.08 -5.70
CA CYS A 281 3.28 -4.61 -4.77
C CYS A 281 2.87 -6.01 -5.24
N SER A 282 3.21 -7.03 -4.46
CA SER A 282 2.84 -8.43 -4.74
C SER A 282 1.67 -8.92 -3.88
N TRP A 283 0.87 -7.97 -3.39
CA TRP A 283 -0.30 -8.21 -2.54
C TRP A 283 -1.59 -7.78 -3.21
N GLY A 284 -2.67 -8.49 -2.93
CA GLY A 284 -3.99 -8.16 -3.44
C GLY A 284 -5.12 -8.89 -2.71
N TYR A 285 -6.30 -8.82 -3.30
CA TYR A 285 -7.50 -9.51 -2.86
C TYR A 285 -8.41 -9.72 -4.08
N GLN A 286 -9.39 -10.62 -3.98
CA GLN A 286 -10.33 -10.83 -5.09
C GLN A 286 -11.19 -9.58 -5.30
N GLU A 287 -11.25 -9.05 -6.51
CA GLU A 287 -12.00 -7.83 -6.85
C GLU A 287 -13.49 -7.92 -6.50
N LEU A 288 -14.06 -9.13 -6.51
CA LEU A 288 -15.45 -9.39 -6.10
C LEU A 288 -15.73 -8.99 -4.65
N TYR A 289 -14.70 -9.00 -3.79
CA TYR A 289 -14.82 -8.59 -2.40
C TYR A 289 -14.46 -7.11 -2.19
N ALA A 290 -14.11 -6.36 -3.24
CA ALA A 290 -13.88 -4.94 -3.07
C ALA A 290 -15.12 -4.31 -2.43
N PRO A 291 -14.97 -3.57 -1.31
CA PRO A 291 -16.09 -2.87 -0.72
C PRO A 291 -16.68 -1.98 -1.81
N PRO A 292 -18.01 -1.97 -1.99
CA PRO A 292 -18.63 -1.20 -3.05
C PRO A 292 -18.14 0.25 -2.94
N GLN A 293 -17.43 0.72 -3.96
CA GLN A 293 -17.19 2.14 -4.12
C GLN A 293 -18.57 2.78 -4.24
N THR A 294 -18.85 3.82 -3.46
CA THR A 294 -20.14 4.51 -3.61
C THR A 294 -20.08 5.30 -4.91
N ASN A 295 -20.55 4.69 -5.98
CA ASN A 295 -21.08 5.37 -7.15
C ASN A 295 -22.56 5.05 -7.23
#